data_AF-A0A3D4Y4N0-F1
#
_entry.id   AF-A0A3D4Y4N0-F1
#
_cell.length_a   1.000
_cell.length_b   1.000
_cell.length_c   1.000
_cell.angle_alpha   90.00
_cell.angle_beta   90.00
_cell.angle_gamma   90.00
#
_symmetry.space_group_name_H-M   'P 1'
#
loop_
_entity.id
_entity.type
_entity.pdbx_description
1 polymer ?
#
loop_
_entity_poly.entity_id
_entity_poly.type
_entity_poly.pdbx_seq_one_letter_code
_entity_poly.pdbx_strand_id
1 'polypeptide(L)'
;MRGAVMKKSGAAVLIMLLLLTGCGDTLDEKHIEERQTEKTSQTEEQEQIPTGNTEVQLENSVEKYSAETEQQRYALNLPEAYRSKIDEIDDYIHRRMEEGRIWEDDESFTQEEYSALDEPLIGKKSAECALFHFGYALHDIDGNGVDELIFAYDPGYGGSNVSLIYTMQNDNAIWLISGWSRCRVTFDEDGFIYNMGSSGAADNIYAVYAIGEDESSLKVRDYYFSGGWDDENWYHNTTGNEDKAESEILGGENVWEQFDEEFDQKTNINLELEYLIDYENEGNETEIFNAVEDMSRKLEEELENNELTEYDTEQIQIEIYQLWDDELNYLWKYLKETVDEQTMQKLLLEQREWIEKKEQTIQTLQNNDGESLTYPYQAEITRKRVYELTEYIQE
;
A
#
# COMPACT_ATOMS: atom_id res chain seq x y z
N MET A 1 -48.97 -8.48 -22.99
CA MET A 1 -48.16 -7.67 -23.94
C MET A 1 -48.24 -6.21 -23.53
N ARG A 2 -47.18 -5.71 -22.89
CA ARG A 2 -46.71 -4.32 -22.89
C ARG A 2 -45.41 -4.33 -22.09
N GLY A 3 -44.30 -4.07 -22.78
CA GLY A 3 -42.97 -4.06 -22.20
C GLY A 3 -42.74 -2.84 -21.32
N ALA A 4 -41.98 -3.03 -20.25
CA ALA A 4 -41.37 -1.96 -19.49
C ALA A 4 -39.87 -1.99 -19.82
N VAL A 5 -39.41 -0.93 -20.47
CA VAL A 5 -38.00 -0.66 -20.74
C VAL A 5 -37.37 -0.22 -19.42
N MET A 6 -36.46 -1.03 -18.89
CA MET A 6 -35.62 -0.65 -17.74
C MET A 6 -34.59 0.37 -18.24
N LYS A 7 -34.63 1.58 -17.69
CA LYS A 7 -33.56 2.58 -17.89
C LYS A 7 -32.36 2.13 -17.07
N LYS A 8 -31.23 1.86 -17.72
CA LYS A 8 -29.93 1.73 -17.05
C LYS A 8 -29.51 3.12 -16.57
N SER A 9 -29.38 3.30 -15.26
CA SER A 9 -28.68 4.42 -14.65
C SER A 9 -27.19 4.15 -14.77
N GLY A 10 -26.47 4.95 -15.56
CA GLY A 10 -25.01 4.91 -15.59
C GLY A 10 -24.46 5.45 -14.29
N ALA A 11 -23.64 4.67 -13.60
CA ALA A 11 -22.77 5.17 -12.53
C ALA A 11 -21.68 6.00 -13.21
N ALA A 12 -21.56 7.27 -12.81
CA ALA A 12 -20.45 8.11 -13.21
C ALA A 12 -19.29 7.78 -12.28
N VAL A 13 -18.27 7.08 -12.77
CA VAL A 13 -17.01 6.90 -12.03
C VAL A 13 -16.26 8.24 -12.07
N LEU A 14 -16.01 8.77 -10.88
CA LEU A 14 -15.30 10.02 -10.66
C LEU A 14 -13.79 9.74 -10.87
N ILE A 15 -13.27 10.04 -12.05
CA ILE A 15 -11.83 9.98 -12.32
C ILE A 15 -11.17 11.14 -11.55
N MET A 16 -10.38 10.81 -10.52
CA MET A 16 -9.59 11.79 -9.79
C MET A 16 -8.55 12.42 -10.73
N LEU A 17 -8.81 13.67 -11.11
CA LEU A 17 -7.87 14.52 -11.83
C LEU A 17 -6.65 14.82 -10.94
N LEU A 18 -5.50 14.24 -11.25
CA LEU A 18 -4.23 14.90 -10.95
C LEU A 18 -4.09 16.10 -11.91
N LEU A 19 -4.56 17.26 -11.43
CA LEU A 19 -4.37 18.55 -12.11
C LEU A 19 -2.88 18.90 -12.18
N LEU A 20 -2.21 18.42 -13.23
CA LEU A 20 -0.92 18.94 -13.67
C LEU A 20 -1.12 20.34 -14.26
N THR A 21 -1.17 21.35 -13.39
CA THR A 21 -1.14 22.75 -13.81
C THR A 21 0.30 23.18 -14.14
N GLY A 22 0.62 23.19 -15.43
CA GLY A 22 1.60 24.09 -16.07
C GLY A 22 0.93 24.61 -17.36
N CYS A 23 0.95 25.89 -17.74
CA CYS A 23 2.07 26.81 -18.01
C CYS A 23 1.58 28.28 -17.93
N GLY A 24 2.43 29.28 -17.64
CA GLY A 24 3.09 30.19 -18.62
C GLY A 24 2.17 31.34 -19.09
N ASP A 25 2.50 32.63 -19.20
CA ASP A 25 3.72 33.44 -19.26
C ASP A 25 3.34 34.91 -18.95
N THR A 26 4.30 35.74 -18.53
CA THR A 26 4.56 37.06 -19.18
C THR A 26 5.86 37.63 -18.65
N LEU A 27 6.86 37.66 -19.54
CA LEU A 27 8.02 38.54 -19.42
C LEU A 27 7.55 40.00 -19.44
N ASP A 28 7.97 40.80 -18.47
CA ASP A 28 8.10 42.24 -18.68
C ASP A 28 9.39 42.74 -18.03
N GLU A 29 10.25 43.31 -18.87
CA GLU A 29 11.54 43.88 -18.52
C GLU A 29 11.35 45.13 -17.65
N LYS A 30 11.89 45.12 -16.41
CA LYS A 30 12.48 46.29 -15.72
C LYS A 30 12.98 45.94 -14.32
N HIS A 31 14.27 45.63 -14.20
CA HIS A 31 15.24 46.51 -13.54
C HIS A 31 16.55 45.77 -13.32
N ILE A 32 17.54 46.24 -14.08
CA ILE A 32 18.97 46.05 -13.81
C ILE A 32 19.35 46.88 -12.57
N GLU A 33 20.33 46.35 -11.84
CA GLU A 33 21.36 47.00 -11.01
C GLU A 33 21.29 46.82 -9.48
N GLU A 34 22.50 46.56 -8.95
CA GLU A 34 22.94 46.42 -7.56
C GLU A 34 22.70 45.03 -6.93
N ARG A 35 23.70 44.24 -6.51
CA ARG A 35 24.98 44.64 -5.91
C ARG A 35 25.91 43.42 -5.84
N GLN A 36 26.95 43.38 -6.68
CA GLN A 36 28.21 42.69 -6.36
C GLN A 36 29.27 43.77 -6.13
N THR A 37 29.76 43.87 -4.91
CA THR A 37 31.00 44.50 -4.39
C THR A 37 30.75 44.55 -2.87
N GLU A 38 31.55 43.94 -2.00
CA GLU A 38 32.96 44.18 -1.78
C GLU A 38 33.66 42.95 -1.18
N LYS A 39 34.93 42.82 -1.52
CA LYS A 39 35.89 41.89 -0.94
C LYS A 39 36.88 42.71 -0.12
N THR A 40 37.23 42.20 1.07
CA THR A 40 38.54 42.33 1.77
C THR A 40 38.71 43.42 2.84
N SER A 41 39.03 42.98 4.08
CA SER A 41 40.25 43.29 4.91
C SER A 41 39.96 43.02 6.41
N GLN A 42 40.41 41.90 6.98
CA GLN A 42 41.64 41.65 7.79
C GLN A 42 41.67 42.23 9.23
N THR A 43 41.95 41.36 10.22
CA THR A 43 42.98 41.40 11.32
C THR A 43 42.62 40.28 12.33
N GLU A 44 43.26 39.11 12.34
CA GLU A 44 44.47 38.69 13.10
C GLU A 44 44.41 38.88 14.63
N GLU A 45 44.30 37.76 15.36
CA GLU A 45 44.95 37.57 16.66
C GLU A 45 45.38 36.09 16.80
N GLN A 46 46.68 35.85 16.91
CA GLN A 46 47.33 34.57 17.18
C GLN A 46 47.60 34.44 18.69
N GLU A 47 47.41 33.26 19.29
CA GLU A 47 48.33 32.82 20.35
C GLU A 47 48.41 31.28 20.52
N GLN A 48 49.58 30.77 20.11
CA GLN A 48 50.44 29.73 20.71
C GLN A 48 49.92 28.30 21.03
N ILE A 49 50.53 27.35 20.31
CA ILE A 49 50.68 25.93 20.67
C ILE A 49 51.85 25.77 21.65
N PRO A 50 51.72 24.98 22.74
CA PRO A 50 52.86 24.34 23.39
C PRO A 50 52.93 22.86 23.00
N THR A 51 54.11 22.50 22.47
CA THR A 51 54.61 21.14 22.25
C THR A 51 54.80 20.37 23.57
N GLY A 52 54.30 19.14 23.64
CA GLY A 52 54.60 18.20 24.72
C GLY A 52 54.36 16.76 24.28
N ASN A 53 55.45 16.05 23.95
CA ASN A 53 55.45 14.61 23.74
C ASN A 53 55.08 13.90 25.04
N THR A 54 54.02 13.09 25.04
CA THR A 54 53.95 11.90 25.89
C THR A 54 53.16 10.82 25.15
N GLU A 55 53.89 9.75 24.87
CA GLU A 55 53.47 8.48 24.31
C GLU A 55 52.44 7.81 25.23
N VAL A 56 51.23 7.58 24.73
CA VAL A 56 50.33 6.54 25.25
C VAL A 56 49.79 5.77 24.05
N GLN A 57 50.09 4.48 24.06
CA GLN A 57 49.76 3.49 23.05
C GLN A 57 48.25 3.43 22.83
N LEU A 58 47.77 3.69 21.61
CA LEU A 58 46.51 3.13 21.15
C LEU A 58 46.83 1.80 20.49
N GLU A 59 46.45 0.71 21.17
CA GLU A 59 46.36 -0.60 20.56
C GLU A 59 45.37 -0.56 19.40
N ASN A 60 45.83 -1.10 18.28
CA ASN A 60 45.00 -1.45 17.14
C ASN A 60 43.94 -2.47 17.56
N SER A 61 42.67 -2.09 17.57
CA SER A 61 41.58 -2.99 17.22
C SER A 61 40.92 -2.43 15.97
N VAL A 62 41.41 -2.89 14.83
CA VAL A 62 40.76 -2.72 13.53
C VAL A 62 39.47 -3.55 13.58
N GLU A 63 38.36 -2.94 13.98
CA GLU A 63 37.04 -3.41 13.57
C GLU A 63 36.66 -2.64 12.30
N LYS A 64 36.79 -3.37 11.20
CA LYS A 64 36.39 -3.00 9.86
C LYS A 64 34.85 -2.99 9.84
N TYR A 65 34.24 -1.88 10.20
CA TYR A 65 32.81 -1.67 9.95
C TYR A 65 32.62 -1.39 8.45
N SER A 66 31.94 -2.32 7.76
CA SER A 66 31.42 -2.09 6.41
C SER A 66 30.29 -1.06 6.48
N ALA A 67 30.21 -0.20 5.48
CA ALA A 67 29.09 0.71 5.32
C ALA A 67 27.86 -0.09 4.89
N GLU A 68 27.01 -0.46 5.85
CA GLU A 68 25.67 -1.00 5.60
C GLU A 68 24.72 0.15 5.24
N THR A 69 23.78 -0.12 4.33
CA THR A 69 22.74 0.84 3.88
C THR A 69 21.75 1.16 5.01
N GLU A 70 20.96 2.23 4.85
CA GLU A 70 20.01 2.68 5.89
C GLU A 70 18.86 1.68 6.09
N GLN A 71 18.36 1.05 5.01
CA GLN A 71 17.41 -0.08 5.08
C GLN A 71 18.02 -1.33 5.74
N GLN A 72 19.27 -1.70 5.43
CA GLN A 72 19.94 -2.82 6.11
C GLN A 72 20.08 -2.55 7.62
N ARG A 73 20.28 -1.30 8.03
CA ARG A 73 20.28 -0.94 9.46
C ARG A 73 18.89 -0.96 10.08
N TYR A 74 17.83 -0.67 9.32
CA TYR A 74 16.46 -0.75 9.81
C TYR A 74 16.05 -2.21 10.05
N ALA A 75 16.31 -3.10 9.08
CA ALA A 75 16.12 -4.54 9.19
C ALA A 75 16.96 -5.20 10.30
N LEU A 76 18.19 -4.70 10.57
CA LEU A 76 19.04 -5.20 11.66
C LEU A 76 18.57 -4.78 13.07
N ASN A 77 17.74 -3.75 13.19
CA ASN A 77 17.29 -3.21 14.48
C ASN A 77 15.90 -3.68 14.91
N LEU A 78 15.21 -4.47 14.08
CA LEU A 78 13.93 -5.09 14.45
C LEU A 78 14.10 -6.06 15.63
N PRO A 79 13.19 -6.02 16.62
CA PRO A 79 13.10 -7.04 17.66
C PRO A 79 13.03 -8.45 17.06
N GLU A 80 13.70 -9.42 17.69
CA GLU A 80 13.79 -10.80 17.18
C GLU A 80 12.41 -11.43 16.94
N ALA A 81 11.44 -11.16 17.81
CA ALA A 81 10.08 -11.68 17.65
C ALA A 81 9.35 -11.12 16.43
N TYR A 82 9.56 -9.85 16.07
CA TYR A 82 9.02 -9.28 14.84
C TYR A 82 9.70 -9.84 13.61
N ARG A 83 11.04 -9.95 13.62
CA ARG A 83 11.77 -10.61 12.53
C ARG A 83 11.27 -12.04 12.31
N SER A 84 11.10 -12.81 13.38
CA SER A 84 10.58 -14.18 13.29
C SER A 84 9.17 -14.23 12.70
N LYS A 85 8.31 -13.25 13.01
CA LYS A 85 6.94 -13.22 12.47
C LYS A 85 6.91 -12.80 11.00
N ILE A 86 7.78 -11.87 10.61
CA ILE A 86 8.03 -11.49 9.21
C ILE A 86 8.47 -12.73 8.41
N ASP A 87 9.51 -13.44 8.88
CA ASP A 87 10.03 -14.66 8.24
C ASP A 87 8.93 -15.74 8.10
N GLU A 88 8.10 -15.93 9.14
CA GLU A 88 7.03 -16.93 9.14
C GLU A 88 5.90 -16.60 8.14
N ILE A 89 5.53 -15.33 8.03
CA ILE A 89 4.53 -14.86 7.07
C ILE A 89 5.09 -14.94 5.65
N ASP A 90 6.34 -14.54 5.44
CA ASP A 90 7.02 -14.67 4.15
C ASP A 90 7.08 -16.14 3.68
N ASP A 91 7.51 -17.05 4.56
CA ASP A 91 7.51 -18.50 4.30
C ASP A 91 6.10 -19.03 4.00
N TYR A 92 5.08 -18.55 4.70
CA TYR A 92 3.69 -18.93 4.43
C TYR A 92 3.25 -18.49 3.03
N ILE A 93 3.51 -17.24 2.66
CA ILE A 93 3.11 -16.73 1.35
C ILE A 93 3.82 -17.54 0.26
N HIS A 94 5.14 -17.76 0.36
CA HIS A 94 5.90 -18.57 -0.59
C HIS A 94 5.36 -20.00 -0.73
N ARG A 95 5.06 -20.70 0.37
CA ARG A 95 4.43 -22.03 0.32
C ARG A 95 3.05 -21.99 -0.34
N ARG A 96 2.26 -20.98 0.00
CA ARG A 96 0.91 -20.77 -0.53
C ARG A 96 0.92 -20.53 -2.04
N MET A 97 2.02 -20.00 -2.58
CA MET A 97 2.29 -19.88 -4.02
C MET A 97 2.61 -21.23 -4.67
N GLU A 98 3.57 -21.96 -4.11
CA GLU A 98 4.05 -23.21 -4.70
C GLU A 98 2.97 -24.31 -4.68
N GLU A 99 2.26 -24.43 -3.56
CA GLU A 99 1.36 -25.55 -3.28
C GLU A 99 -0.11 -25.22 -3.58
N GLY A 100 -0.45 -23.94 -3.78
CA GLY A 100 -1.82 -23.46 -3.85
C GLY A 100 -2.48 -23.42 -2.47
N ARG A 101 -3.82 -23.41 -2.40
CA ARG A 101 -4.54 -23.26 -1.12
C ARG A 101 -4.12 -24.35 -0.12
N ILE A 102 -3.50 -23.92 0.97
CA ILE A 102 -3.07 -24.75 2.09
C ILE A 102 -4.27 -24.91 3.02
N TRP A 103 -4.76 -26.13 3.22
CA TRP A 103 -5.84 -26.39 4.17
C TRP A 103 -5.25 -26.89 5.49
N GLU A 104 -5.39 -26.06 6.53
CA GLU A 104 -5.52 -26.38 7.97
C GLU A 104 -4.90 -27.71 8.47
N ASP A 105 -3.57 -27.80 8.47
CA ASP A 105 -2.81 -28.68 9.40
C ASP A 105 -1.57 -27.93 9.97
N ASP A 106 -1.44 -26.63 9.70
CA ASP A 106 -0.35 -25.80 10.15
C ASP A 106 -0.81 -24.97 11.35
N GLU A 107 -0.35 -25.30 12.56
CA GLU A 107 -0.71 -24.66 13.83
C GLU A 107 -0.03 -23.28 14.01
N SER A 108 0.66 -22.75 12.99
CA SER A 108 1.46 -21.52 13.09
C SER A 108 0.60 -20.25 13.19
N PHE A 109 -0.57 -20.22 12.54
CA PHE A 109 -1.49 -19.09 12.57
C PHE A 109 -2.89 -19.48 13.07
N THR A 110 -3.60 -18.50 13.62
CA THR A 110 -5.04 -18.60 13.89
C THR A 110 -5.84 -18.57 12.59
N GLN A 111 -7.11 -18.99 12.65
CA GLN A 111 -8.02 -18.92 11.50
C GLN A 111 -8.19 -17.49 10.96
N GLU A 112 -8.18 -16.51 11.85
CA GLU A 112 -8.38 -15.10 11.53
C GLU A 112 -7.14 -14.50 10.86
N GLU A 113 -5.94 -14.92 11.29
CA GLU A 113 -4.69 -14.60 10.60
C GLU A 113 -4.65 -15.23 9.21
N TYR A 114 -4.99 -16.53 9.08
CA TYR A 114 -5.07 -17.18 7.77
C TYR A 114 -6.04 -16.47 6.83
N SER A 115 -7.21 -16.07 7.31
CA SER A 115 -8.20 -15.38 6.47
C SER A 115 -7.66 -14.04 5.95
N ALA A 116 -6.93 -13.29 6.79
CA ALA A 116 -6.32 -12.04 6.39
C ALA A 116 -5.13 -12.20 5.45
N LEU A 117 -4.34 -13.25 5.62
CA LEU A 117 -3.22 -13.58 4.73
C LEU A 117 -3.68 -14.19 3.40
N ASP A 118 -4.72 -15.03 3.41
CA ASP A 118 -5.23 -15.67 2.21
C ASP A 118 -5.99 -14.70 1.31
N GLU A 119 -6.68 -13.70 1.87
CA GLU A 119 -7.52 -12.76 1.11
C GLU A 119 -6.79 -12.07 -0.05
N PRO A 120 -5.62 -11.42 0.15
CA PRO A 120 -4.85 -10.88 -0.97
C PRO A 120 -4.33 -11.99 -1.91
N LEU A 121 -4.31 -13.25 -1.46
CA LEU A 121 -3.82 -14.43 -2.19
C LEU A 121 -4.97 -15.29 -2.79
N ILE A 122 -6.22 -14.79 -2.82
CA ILE A 122 -7.37 -15.54 -3.36
C ILE A 122 -7.31 -15.56 -4.89
N GLY A 123 -6.89 -16.70 -5.42
CA GLY A 123 -6.56 -16.90 -6.83
C GLY A 123 -5.06 -17.18 -6.95
N LYS A 124 -4.63 -18.11 -7.81
CA LYS A 124 -3.19 -18.38 -8.02
C LYS A 124 -2.40 -17.18 -8.60
N LYS A 125 -3.02 -16.00 -8.69
CA LYS A 125 -2.75 -14.90 -9.61
C LYS A 125 -2.78 -13.53 -8.92
N SER A 126 -3.79 -13.29 -8.10
CA SER A 126 -3.76 -12.26 -7.06
C SER A 126 -2.63 -12.52 -6.07
N ALA A 127 -2.27 -13.78 -5.81
CA ALA A 127 -1.18 -14.14 -4.91
C ALA A 127 0.23 -13.77 -5.45
N GLU A 128 0.43 -13.80 -6.78
CA GLU A 128 1.68 -13.33 -7.40
C GLU A 128 1.74 -11.79 -7.35
N CYS A 129 0.63 -11.09 -7.63
CA CYS A 129 0.54 -9.64 -7.50
C CYS A 129 0.63 -9.14 -6.04
N ALA A 130 0.07 -9.90 -5.09
CA ALA A 130 0.08 -9.59 -3.67
C ALA A 130 1.49 -9.36 -3.14
N LEU A 131 2.47 -10.09 -3.66
CA LEU A 131 3.86 -10.01 -3.21
C LEU A 131 4.53 -8.65 -3.48
N PHE A 132 4.09 -7.88 -4.49
CA PHE A 132 4.67 -6.55 -4.79
C PHE A 132 4.06 -5.43 -3.95
N HIS A 133 2.95 -5.73 -3.31
CA HIS A 133 2.10 -4.76 -2.66
C HIS A 133 1.89 -5.09 -1.18
N PHE A 134 2.27 -6.30 -0.76
CA PHE A 134 2.22 -6.75 0.62
C PHE A 134 3.56 -6.55 1.29
N GLY A 135 3.55 -5.76 2.35
CA GLY A 135 4.73 -5.46 3.14
C GLY A 135 4.35 -5.23 4.59
N TYR A 136 5.34 -4.80 5.36
CA TYR A 136 5.15 -4.42 6.74
C TYR A 136 5.62 -2.99 7.00
N ALA A 137 5.07 -2.37 8.02
CA ALA A 137 5.54 -1.11 8.57
C ALA A 137 5.60 -1.22 10.10
N LEU A 138 6.47 -0.40 10.69
CA LEU A 138 6.49 -0.16 12.12
C LEU A 138 5.82 1.18 12.40
N HIS A 139 4.89 1.20 13.36
CA HIS A 139 4.25 2.43 13.78
C HIS A 139 3.79 2.31 15.23
N ASP A 140 4.24 3.23 16.09
CA ASP A 140 3.71 3.42 17.45
C ASP A 140 2.30 4.00 17.38
N ILE A 141 1.28 3.12 17.41
CA ILE A 141 -0.12 3.50 17.21
C ILE A 141 -0.60 4.32 18.41
N ASP A 142 -0.37 3.85 19.64
CA ASP A 142 -0.94 4.47 20.84
C ASP A 142 -0.02 5.54 21.49
N GLY A 143 1.17 5.77 20.93
CA GLY A 143 2.13 6.76 21.37
C GLY A 143 2.88 6.36 22.65
N ASN A 144 2.96 5.06 22.96
CA ASN A 144 3.59 4.54 24.17
C ASN A 144 5.12 4.37 24.04
N GLY A 145 5.66 4.54 22.82
CA GLY A 145 7.07 4.37 22.49
C GLY A 145 7.47 2.95 22.06
N VAL A 146 6.49 2.07 21.84
CA VAL A 146 6.63 0.72 21.28
C VAL A 146 5.96 0.72 19.91
N ASP A 147 6.72 0.46 18.86
CA ASP A 147 6.13 0.34 17.52
C ASP A 147 5.33 -0.96 17.39
N GLU A 148 4.13 -0.89 16.83
CA GLU A 148 3.40 -2.05 16.32
C GLU A 148 3.92 -2.47 14.95
N LEU A 149 4.01 -3.79 14.74
CA LEU A 149 4.27 -4.39 13.44
C LEU A 149 2.94 -4.55 12.69
N ILE A 150 2.83 -3.83 11.57
CA ILE A 150 1.62 -3.78 10.75
C ILE A 150 1.94 -4.40 9.40
N PHE A 151 1.24 -5.47 9.04
CA PHE A 151 1.25 -5.99 7.68
C PHE A 151 0.09 -5.38 6.91
N ALA A 152 0.36 -4.91 5.70
CA ALA A 152 -0.65 -4.31 4.84
C ALA A 152 -0.39 -4.59 3.37
N TYR A 153 -1.47 -4.55 2.59
CA TYR A 153 -1.46 -4.59 1.14
C TYR A 153 -1.74 -3.21 0.57
N ASP A 154 -0.83 -2.65 -0.22
CA ASP A 154 -1.01 -1.39 -0.96
C ASP A 154 -1.41 -1.67 -2.42
N PRO A 155 -2.68 -1.56 -2.81
CA PRO A 155 -3.15 -1.78 -4.18
C PRO A 155 -2.66 -0.75 -5.21
N GLY A 156 -1.81 0.23 -4.85
CA GLY A 156 -1.25 1.21 -5.79
C GLY A 156 -2.12 2.44 -6.07
N TYR A 157 -3.31 2.53 -5.46
CA TYR A 157 -4.28 3.61 -5.69
C TYR A 157 -4.45 4.62 -4.54
N GLY A 158 -3.54 4.62 -3.55
CA GLY A 158 -3.47 5.65 -2.50
C GLY A 158 -4.16 5.29 -1.19
N GLY A 159 -3.75 4.17 -0.58
CA GLY A 159 -4.13 3.76 0.77
C GLY A 159 -3.72 2.32 1.03
N SER A 160 -3.25 1.98 2.23
CA SER A 160 -2.84 0.61 2.58
C SER A 160 -3.98 -0.13 3.26
N ASN A 161 -4.31 -1.33 2.77
CA ASN A 161 -5.26 -2.22 3.44
C ASN A 161 -4.54 -3.01 4.52
N VAL A 162 -4.79 -2.66 5.79
CA VAL A 162 -4.21 -3.38 6.93
C VAL A 162 -4.72 -4.81 6.97
N SER A 163 -3.80 -5.77 6.96
CA SER A 163 -4.08 -7.20 7.07
C SER A 163 -3.85 -7.72 8.47
N LEU A 164 -2.73 -7.38 9.13
CA LEU A 164 -2.40 -7.85 10.46
C LEU A 164 -1.75 -6.74 11.28
N ILE A 165 -2.08 -6.68 12.57
CA ILE A 165 -1.37 -5.82 13.53
C ILE A 165 -0.87 -6.69 14.68
N TYR A 166 0.41 -6.57 15.01
CA TYR A 166 1.05 -7.17 16.17
C TYR A 166 1.68 -6.09 17.05
N THR A 167 1.55 -6.22 18.37
CA THR A 167 2.29 -5.39 19.35
C THR A 167 3.38 -6.22 20.04
N MET A 168 4.35 -5.57 20.65
CA MET A 168 5.47 -6.22 21.32
C MET A 168 5.17 -6.33 22.81
N GLN A 169 5.13 -7.56 23.33
CA GLN A 169 4.94 -7.79 24.76
C GLN A 169 5.93 -8.81 25.30
N ASN A 170 6.74 -8.42 26.29
CA ASN A 170 7.72 -9.30 26.95
C ASN A 170 8.60 -10.08 25.95
N ASP A 171 9.14 -9.39 24.94
CA ASP A 171 9.93 -9.96 23.84
C ASP A 171 9.17 -10.93 22.92
N ASN A 172 7.84 -10.89 22.90
CA ASN A 172 7.00 -11.67 21.97
C ASN A 172 6.12 -10.75 21.11
N ALA A 173 5.92 -11.13 19.85
CA ALA A 173 4.94 -10.49 18.98
C ALA A 173 3.55 -11.04 19.32
N ILE A 174 2.67 -10.16 19.81
CA ILE A 174 1.29 -10.50 20.17
C ILE A 174 0.35 -9.98 19.09
N TRP A 175 -0.41 -10.89 18.47
CA TRP A 175 -1.43 -10.54 17.50
C TRP A 175 -2.56 -9.73 18.16
N LEU A 176 -2.93 -8.61 17.54
CA LEU A 176 -4.01 -7.73 18.03
C LEU A 176 -5.30 -7.92 17.23
N ILE A 177 -5.23 -7.81 15.90
CA ILE A 177 -6.40 -7.87 15.02
C ILE A 177 -5.97 -8.18 13.59
N SER A 178 -6.91 -8.70 12.79
CA SER A 178 -6.73 -8.92 11.36
C SER A 178 -7.80 -8.25 10.50
N GLY A 179 -7.41 -7.83 9.30
CA GLY A 179 -8.26 -7.20 8.30
C GLY A 179 -8.33 -8.03 7.01
N TRP A 180 -9.52 -8.08 6.41
CA TRP A 180 -9.82 -8.80 5.18
C TRP A 180 -11.07 -8.19 4.50
N SER A 181 -11.48 -8.70 3.32
CA SER A 181 -12.46 -8.01 2.44
C SER A 181 -13.81 -7.67 3.08
N ARG A 182 -14.26 -8.42 4.08
CA ARG A 182 -15.52 -8.15 4.81
C ARG A 182 -15.29 -7.60 6.22
N CYS A 183 -14.05 -7.33 6.59
CA CYS A 183 -13.65 -6.84 7.90
C CYS A 183 -12.41 -5.94 7.72
N ARG A 184 -12.63 -4.68 7.40
CA ARG A 184 -11.55 -3.70 7.20
C ARG A 184 -11.01 -3.24 8.55
N VAL A 185 -9.70 -3.03 8.62
CA VAL A 185 -9.01 -2.46 9.78
C VAL A 185 -8.22 -1.24 9.33
N THR A 186 -8.21 -0.19 10.14
CA THR A 186 -7.33 0.98 10.00
C THR A 186 -7.00 1.54 11.38
N PHE A 187 -6.10 2.51 11.45
CA PHE A 187 -5.85 3.30 12.66
C PHE A 187 -5.77 4.79 12.28
N ASP A 188 -5.46 5.69 13.21
CA ASP A 188 -5.28 7.12 12.95
C ASP A 188 -4.37 7.72 14.05
N GLU A 189 -3.94 8.98 13.88
CA GLU A 189 -3.08 9.72 14.83
C GLU A 189 -3.73 9.91 16.23
N ASP A 190 -5.01 9.59 16.39
CA ASP A 190 -5.69 9.60 17.68
C ASP A 190 -5.39 8.36 18.55
N GLY A 191 -4.62 7.42 18.02
CA GLY A 191 -4.11 6.24 18.71
C GLY A 191 -5.15 5.15 18.94
N PHE A 192 -6.20 5.13 18.13
CA PHE A 192 -7.19 4.07 18.12
C PHE A 192 -7.09 3.21 16.87
N ILE A 193 -7.48 1.95 17.03
CA ILE A 193 -7.66 1.00 15.94
C ILE A 193 -9.16 0.93 15.63
N TYR A 194 -9.49 1.09 14.35
CA TYR A 194 -10.83 1.09 13.82
C TYR A 194 -11.07 -0.19 13.04
N ASN A 195 -12.21 -0.81 13.29
CA ASN A 195 -12.63 -1.99 12.57
C ASN A 195 -14.03 -1.79 12.02
N MET A 196 -14.19 -1.97 10.72
CA MET A 196 -15.48 -1.95 10.06
C MET A 196 -15.66 -3.26 9.32
N GLY A 197 -16.70 -4.01 9.68
CA GLY A 197 -16.87 -5.33 9.12
C GLY A 197 -18.26 -5.88 9.21
N SER A 198 -18.37 -7.14 8.87
CA SER A 198 -19.63 -7.86 8.82
C SER A 198 -19.57 -9.06 9.78
N SER A 199 -20.40 -9.07 10.81
CA SER A 199 -20.52 -10.19 11.76
C SER A 199 -21.45 -11.31 11.28
N GLY A 200 -22.01 -11.20 10.06
CA GLY A 200 -22.95 -12.16 9.48
C GLY A 200 -23.37 -11.78 8.05
N ALA A 201 -24.29 -12.51 7.41
CA ALA A 201 -24.76 -12.11 6.07
C ALA A 201 -25.63 -10.84 6.06
N ALA A 202 -26.13 -10.43 7.23
CA ALA A 202 -26.99 -9.27 7.44
C ALA A 202 -26.40 -8.23 8.40
N ASP A 203 -25.36 -8.64 9.12
CA ASP A 203 -24.93 -7.99 10.34
C ASP A 203 -23.63 -7.26 10.05
N ASN A 204 -23.60 -5.99 10.42
CA ASN A 204 -22.49 -5.08 10.22
C ASN A 204 -22.04 -4.52 11.57
N ILE A 205 -20.75 -4.26 11.69
CA ILE A 205 -20.11 -3.72 12.87
C ILE A 205 -19.24 -2.52 12.51
N TYR A 206 -19.14 -1.60 13.47
CA TYR A 206 -18.11 -0.58 13.53
C TYR A 206 -17.57 -0.58 14.95
N ALA A 207 -16.28 -0.80 15.12
CA ALA A 207 -15.66 -0.92 16.43
C ALA A 207 -14.41 -0.04 16.52
N VAL A 208 -14.22 0.56 17.69
CA VAL A 208 -13.07 1.38 18.04
C VAL A 208 -12.39 0.70 19.21
N TYR A 209 -11.09 0.47 19.08
CA TYR A 209 -10.26 -0.20 20.06
C TYR A 209 -9.10 0.69 20.48
N ALA A 210 -8.72 0.57 21.75
CA ALA A 210 -7.42 1.03 22.23
C ALA A 210 -6.53 -0.19 22.49
N ILE A 211 -5.23 -0.04 22.30
CA ILE A 211 -4.27 -1.05 22.76
C ILE A 211 -4.31 -1.08 24.29
N GLY A 212 -4.36 -2.29 24.86
CA GLY A 212 -4.38 -2.46 26.31
C GLY A 212 -3.09 -1.97 26.94
N GLU A 213 -3.16 -1.43 28.16
CA GLU A 213 -1.98 -1.02 28.94
C GLU A 213 -0.96 -2.16 29.18
N ASP A 214 -1.39 -3.41 29.02
CA ASP A 214 -0.51 -4.56 29.11
C ASP A 214 0.00 -5.02 27.74
N GLU A 215 -0.33 -4.34 26.63
CA GLU A 215 0.12 -4.66 25.27
C GLU A 215 -0.19 -6.11 24.86
N SER A 216 -1.27 -6.70 25.40
CA SER A 216 -1.63 -8.11 25.10
C SER A 216 -2.98 -8.29 24.43
N SER A 217 -3.76 -7.22 24.35
CA SER A 217 -5.13 -7.28 23.87
C SER A 217 -5.67 -5.91 23.48
N LEU A 218 -6.72 -5.92 22.67
CA LEU A 218 -7.51 -4.74 22.38
C LEU A 218 -8.57 -4.50 23.46
N LYS A 219 -8.62 -3.27 23.98
CA LYS A 219 -9.70 -2.79 24.83
C LYS A 219 -10.77 -2.14 23.96
N VAL A 220 -11.99 -2.68 24.01
CA VAL A 220 -13.15 -2.10 23.34
C VAL A 220 -13.44 -0.72 23.92
N ARG A 221 -13.38 0.31 23.07
CA ARG A 221 -13.78 1.68 23.41
C ARG A 221 -15.25 1.88 23.07
N ASP A 222 -15.57 1.63 21.81
CA ASP A 222 -16.91 1.77 21.26
C ASP A 222 -17.17 0.60 20.30
N TYR A 223 -18.35 0.01 20.40
CA TYR A 223 -18.76 -1.12 19.58
C TYR A 223 -20.18 -0.91 19.10
N TYR A 224 -20.33 -0.76 17.80
CA TYR A 224 -21.59 -0.54 17.12
C TYR A 224 -21.92 -1.76 16.27
N PHE A 225 -23.17 -2.21 16.33
CA PHE A 225 -23.63 -3.33 15.51
C PHE A 225 -25.07 -3.14 15.05
N SER A 226 -25.38 -3.67 13.86
CA SER A 226 -26.73 -3.62 13.29
C SER A 226 -27.66 -4.68 13.90
N GLY A 227 -28.96 -4.41 13.93
CA GLY A 227 -29.97 -5.35 14.39
C GLY A 227 -30.24 -6.54 13.46
N GLY A 228 -29.75 -6.50 12.21
CA GLY A 228 -29.95 -7.54 11.19
C GLY A 228 -31.25 -7.36 10.38
N TRP A 229 -31.65 -8.39 9.63
CA TRP A 229 -32.74 -8.29 8.63
C TRP A 229 -34.09 -7.75 9.15
N ASP A 230 -34.46 -8.10 10.38
CA ASP A 230 -35.78 -7.80 10.96
C ASP A 230 -35.76 -6.59 11.92
N ASP A 231 -34.62 -5.92 12.04
CA ASP A 231 -34.39 -4.89 13.03
C ASP A 231 -33.47 -3.81 12.46
N GLU A 232 -34.10 -2.74 12.01
CA GLU A 232 -33.42 -1.60 11.39
C GLU A 232 -32.56 -0.81 12.37
N ASN A 233 -32.61 -1.09 13.68
CA ASN A 233 -31.86 -0.33 14.66
C ASN A 233 -30.37 -0.70 14.66
N TRP A 234 -29.54 0.30 14.93
CA TRP A 234 -28.18 0.13 15.39
C TRP A 234 -28.10 0.16 16.91
N TYR A 235 -27.14 -0.58 17.41
CA TYR A 235 -26.87 -0.76 18.82
C TYR A 235 -25.46 -0.31 19.14
N HIS A 236 -25.25 0.24 20.33
CA HIS A 236 -23.93 0.63 20.84
C HIS A 236 -23.68 0.07 22.23
N ASN A 237 -22.46 -0.40 22.46
CA ASN A 237 -21.94 -0.65 23.79
C ASN A 237 -20.41 -0.53 23.81
N THR A 238 -19.82 -0.73 24.99
CA THR A 238 -18.36 -0.68 25.20
C THR A 238 -17.80 -2.03 25.65
N THR A 239 -18.53 -3.12 25.38
CA THR A 239 -18.18 -4.48 25.84
C THR A 239 -17.70 -5.38 24.71
N GLY A 240 -18.02 -5.03 23.46
CA GLY A 240 -17.73 -5.84 22.27
C GLY A 240 -18.74 -6.97 22.02
N ASN A 241 -19.80 -7.08 22.83
CA ASN A 241 -20.80 -8.13 22.68
C ASN A 241 -22.02 -7.62 21.89
N GLU A 242 -22.58 -8.45 21.03
CA GLU A 242 -23.80 -8.15 20.26
C GLU A 242 -25.09 -8.43 21.05
N ASP A 243 -25.08 -8.17 22.37
CA ASP A 243 -26.27 -8.31 23.22
C ASP A 243 -27.11 -7.03 23.17
N LYS A 244 -28.20 -7.09 22.41
CA LYS A 244 -29.17 -5.98 22.26
C LYS A 244 -29.78 -5.53 23.58
N ALA A 245 -29.90 -6.41 24.58
CA ALA A 245 -30.49 -6.07 25.87
C ALA A 245 -29.53 -5.24 26.75
N GLU A 246 -28.23 -5.37 26.52
CA GLU A 246 -27.17 -4.68 27.25
C GLU A 246 -26.61 -3.47 26.47
N SER A 247 -27.26 -3.09 25.36
CA SER A 247 -26.80 -2.04 24.44
C SER A 247 -27.75 -0.86 24.35
N GLU A 248 -27.20 0.33 24.07
CA GLU A 248 -27.97 1.51 23.72
C GLU A 248 -28.52 1.40 22.30
N ILE A 249 -29.76 1.87 22.08
CA ILE A 249 -30.41 1.86 20.76
C ILE A 249 -30.21 3.23 20.11
N LEU A 250 -29.58 3.26 18.94
CA LEU A 250 -29.26 4.49 18.20
C LEU A 250 -30.29 4.83 17.11
N GLY A 251 -31.10 3.86 16.67
CA GLY A 251 -31.94 3.97 15.48
C GLY A 251 -31.22 3.53 14.20
N GLY A 252 -31.87 3.66 13.04
CA GLY A 252 -31.45 2.96 11.81
C GLY A 252 -31.07 3.80 10.60
N GLU A 253 -31.59 5.02 10.49
CA GLU A 253 -31.42 5.81 9.27
C GLU A 253 -30.00 6.38 9.17
N ASN A 254 -29.31 6.05 8.08
CA ASN A 254 -28.00 6.57 7.67
C ASN A 254 -26.83 6.30 8.64
N VAL A 255 -27.01 5.46 9.66
CA VAL A 255 -25.95 5.14 10.63
C VAL A 255 -24.76 4.46 9.95
N TRP A 256 -25.03 3.53 9.04
CA TRP A 256 -23.99 2.88 8.24
C TRP A 256 -23.20 3.88 7.39
N GLU A 257 -23.90 4.76 6.68
CA GLU A 257 -23.26 5.78 5.82
C GLU A 257 -22.37 6.71 6.64
N GLN A 258 -22.77 7.07 7.86
CA GLN A 258 -21.93 7.86 8.77
C GLN A 258 -20.65 7.12 9.16
N PHE A 259 -20.75 5.85 9.54
CA PHE A 259 -19.57 5.08 9.89
C PHE A 259 -18.66 4.82 8.70
N ASP A 260 -19.23 4.62 7.50
CA ASP A 260 -18.44 4.40 6.28
C ASP A 260 -17.67 5.67 5.90
N GLU A 261 -18.33 6.83 5.97
CA GLU A 261 -17.67 8.14 5.78
C GLU A 261 -16.60 8.42 6.85
N GLU A 262 -16.84 8.04 8.11
CA GLU A 262 -15.87 8.19 9.20
C GLU A 262 -14.67 7.25 9.00
N PHE A 263 -14.92 6.00 8.61
CA PHE A 263 -13.88 5.01 8.34
C PHE A 263 -13.01 5.44 7.16
N ASP A 264 -13.62 5.87 6.05
CA ASP A 264 -12.92 6.29 4.84
C ASP A 264 -12.05 7.54 5.06
N GLN A 265 -12.41 8.41 6.02
CA GLN A 265 -11.55 9.52 6.42
C GLN A 265 -10.28 9.05 7.14
N LYS A 266 -10.35 7.90 7.82
CA LYS A 266 -9.27 7.30 8.61
C LYS A 266 -8.41 6.30 7.83
N THR A 267 -8.88 5.80 6.69
CA THR A 267 -8.13 4.86 5.84
C THR A 267 -7.07 5.53 4.96
N ASN A 268 -6.92 6.85 5.01
CA ASN A 268 -5.94 7.59 4.22
C ASN A 268 -4.51 7.53 4.81
N ILE A 269 -4.19 6.51 5.61
CA ILE A 269 -2.83 6.28 6.07
C ILE A 269 -2.00 5.75 4.90
N ASN A 270 -0.98 6.51 4.54
CA ASN A 270 0.04 6.07 3.61
C ASN A 270 1.18 5.44 4.42
N LEU A 271 1.18 4.11 4.55
CA LEU A 271 2.26 3.39 5.22
C LEU A 271 3.47 3.32 4.28
N GLU A 272 4.64 3.69 4.78
CA GLU A 272 5.90 3.39 4.10
C GLU A 272 6.22 1.91 4.37
N LEU A 273 5.73 1.03 3.49
CA LEU A 273 5.90 -0.41 3.62
C LEU A 273 7.31 -0.86 3.22
N GLU A 274 7.91 -1.69 4.07
CA GLU A 274 8.99 -2.59 3.70
C GLU A 274 8.35 -3.85 3.11
N TYR A 275 8.45 -4.03 1.79
CA TYR A 275 7.86 -5.16 1.10
C TYR A 275 8.57 -6.47 1.47
N LEU A 276 7.80 -7.55 1.67
CA LEU A 276 8.36 -8.86 2.05
C LEU A 276 9.24 -9.45 0.95
N ILE A 277 8.95 -9.12 -0.29
CA ILE A 277 9.90 -9.28 -1.37
C ILE A 277 10.79 -8.04 -1.42
N ASP A 278 11.96 -8.17 -0.82
CA ASP A 278 13.07 -7.21 -0.92
C ASP A 278 13.76 -7.35 -2.29
N TYR A 279 13.51 -6.40 -3.20
CA TYR A 279 14.27 -6.29 -4.45
C TYR A 279 15.73 -5.86 -4.25
N GLU A 280 16.14 -5.41 -3.06
CA GLU A 280 17.49 -4.88 -2.82
C GLU A 280 18.59 -5.96 -2.72
N ASN A 281 18.23 -7.24 -2.63
CA ASN A 281 19.19 -8.33 -2.78
C ASN A 281 19.00 -9.10 -4.08
N GLU A 282 19.54 -8.49 -5.15
CA GLU A 282 19.88 -9.05 -6.47
C GLU A 282 18.88 -8.89 -7.62
N GLY A 283 17.82 -8.07 -7.53
CA GLY A 283 16.94 -7.77 -8.67
C GLY A 283 17.22 -6.43 -9.33
N ASN A 284 17.97 -6.39 -10.44
CA ASN A 284 18.03 -5.19 -11.30
C ASN A 284 16.62 -4.85 -11.86
N GLU A 285 16.38 -3.64 -12.35
CA GLU A 285 15.09 -3.22 -12.93
C GLU A 285 14.65 -4.13 -14.10
N THR A 286 15.61 -4.81 -14.73
CA THR A 286 15.34 -5.81 -15.75
C THR A 286 14.70 -7.08 -15.17
N GLU A 287 14.99 -7.45 -13.92
CA GLU A 287 14.38 -8.58 -13.22
C GLU A 287 12.96 -8.28 -12.74
N ILE A 288 12.69 -7.06 -12.25
CA ILE A 288 11.33 -6.58 -11.97
C ILE A 288 10.48 -6.66 -13.23
N PHE A 289 10.99 -6.08 -14.31
CA PHE A 289 10.35 -6.10 -15.61
C PHE A 289 10.12 -7.54 -16.13
N ASN A 290 11.10 -8.43 -16.01
CA ASN A 290 10.96 -9.84 -16.43
C ASN A 290 9.90 -10.58 -15.59
N ALA A 291 9.79 -10.28 -14.29
CA ALA A 291 8.76 -10.87 -13.43
C ALA A 291 7.37 -10.38 -13.84
N VAL A 292 7.21 -9.07 -14.06
CA VAL A 292 5.99 -8.46 -14.61
C VAL A 292 5.61 -9.10 -15.95
N GLU A 293 6.58 -9.32 -16.84
CA GLU A 293 6.35 -10.00 -18.13
C GLU A 293 5.92 -11.45 -17.94
N ASP A 294 6.55 -12.21 -17.04
CA ASP A 294 6.21 -13.61 -16.76
C ASP A 294 4.79 -13.75 -16.19
N MET A 295 4.42 -12.87 -15.26
CA MET A 295 3.09 -12.86 -14.65
C MET A 295 2.01 -12.42 -15.63
N SER A 296 2.24 -11.35 -16.41
CA SER A 296 1.32 -10.96 -17.48
C SER A 296 1.10 -12.12 -18.46
N ARG A 297 2.16 -12.85 -18.82
CA ARG A 297 2.07 -14.03 -19.69
C ARG A 297 1.23 -15.15 -19.06
N LYS A 298 1.42 -15.47 -17.78
CA LYS A 298 0.59 -16.47 -17.06
C LYS A 298 -0.88 -16.03 -16.98
N LEU A 299 -1.12 -14.72 -16.80
CA LEU A 299 -2.46 -14.15 -16.80
C LEU A 299 -3.14 -14.30 -18.17
N GLU A 300 -2.43 -13.93 -19.24
CA GLU A 300 -2.86 -14.10 -20.64
C GLU A 300 -3.10 -15.59 -20.99
N GLU A 301 -2.22 -16.50 -20.58
CA GLU A 301 -2.36 -17.94 -20.83
C GLU A 301 -3.63 -18.53 -20.22
N GLU A 302 -4.12 -18.02 -19.09
CA GLU A 302 -5.37 -18.48 -18.51
C GLU A 302 -6.60 -17.95 -19.26
N LEU A 303 -6.57 -16.69 -19.69
CA LEU A 303 -7.61 -16.13 -20.55
C LEU A 303 -7.77 -16.98 -21.81
N GLU A 304 -6.67 -17.54 -22.32
CA GLU A 304 -6.66 -18.39 -23.52
C GLU A 304 -7.03 -19.85 -23.26
N ASN A 305 -6.55 -20.44 -22.16
CA ASN A 305 -6.55 -21.89 -21.97
C ASN A 305 -7.65 -22.42 -21.04
N ASN A 306 -8.32 -21.58 -20.26
CA ASN A 306 -9.33 -22.00 -19.28
C ASN A 306 -10.75 -21.57 -19.68
N GLU A 307 -11.75 -22.37 -19.30
CA GLU A 307 -13.15 -21.97 -19.39
C GLU A 307 -13.50 -21.07 -18.19
N LEU A 308 -13.49 -19.76 -18.40
CA LEU A 308 -13.73 -18.74 -17.37
C LEU A 308 -15.15 -18.17 -17.44
N THR A 309 -15.65 -17.65 -16.31
CA THR A 309 -16.88 -16.86 -16.32
C THR A 309 -16.61 -15.45 -16.88
N GLU A 310 -17.68 -14.72 -17.26
CA GLU A 310 -17.55 -13.32 -17.70
C GLU A 310 -16.92 -12.43 -16.61
N TYR A 311 -17.28 -12.69 -15.34
CA TYR A 311 -16.69 -12.00 -14.19
C TYR A 311 -15.21 -12.32 -14.02
N ASP A 312 -14.83 -13.60 -14.02
CA ASP A 312 -13.42 -13.99 -13.87
C ASP A 312 -12.56 -13.47 -15.04
N THR A 313 -13.12 -13.45 -16.25
CA THR A 313 -12.47 -12.90 -17.44
C THR A 313 -12.18 -11.41 -17.26
N GLU A 314 -13.17 -10.64 -16.80
CA GLU A 314 -13.01 -9.20 -16.55
C GLU A 314 -12.01 -8.93 -15.42
N GLN A 315 -12.06 -9.69 -14.32
CA GLN A 315 -11.10 -9.55 -13.22
C GLN A 315 -9.66 -9.79 -13.68
N ILE A 316 -9.40 -10.86 -14.43
CA ILE A 316 -8.05 -11.13 -14.96
C ILE A 316 -7.58 -10.02 -15.91
N GLN A 317 -8.49 -9.44 -16.71
CA GLN A 317 -8.13 -8.31 -17.57
C GLN A 317 -7.78 -7.04 -16.78
N ILE A 318 -8.48 -6.80 -15.66
CA ILE A 318 -8.16 -5.72 -14.72
C ILE A 318 -6.79 -5.98 -14.10
N GLU A 319 -6.53 -7.19 -13.60
CA GLU A 319 -5.25 -7.57 -13.00
C GLU A 319 -4.07 -7.37 -13.95
N ILE A 320 -4.19 -7.81 -15.21
CA ILE A 320 -3.15 -7.58 -16.22
C ILE A 320 -2.90 -6.08 -16.40
N TYR A 321 -3.96 -5.27 -16.45
CA TYR A 321 -3.82 -3.83 -16.58
C TYR A 321 -3.10 -3.22 -15.37
N GLN A 322 -3.52 -3.57 -14.15
CA GLN A 322 -2.93 -3.08 -12.91
C GLN A 322 -1.44 -3.41 -12.85
N LEU A 323 -1.07 -4.66 -13.13
CA LEU A 323 0.32 -5.10 -13.16
C LEU A 323 1.21 -4.23 -14.05
N TRP A 324 0.75 -3.88 -15.25
CA TRP A 324 1.51 -3.00 -16.16
C TRP A 324 1.50 -1.53 -15.72
N ASP A 325 0.42 -1.06 -15.08
CA ASP A 325 0.31 0.32 -14.59
C ASP A 325 1.18 0.56 -13.35
N ASP A 326 1.25 -0.43 -12.47
CA ASP A 326 2.12 -0.41 -11.29
C ASP A 326 3.59 -0.41 -11.70
N GLU A 327 3.99 -1.28 -12.63
CA GLU A 327 5.34 -1.29 -13.19
C GLU A 327 5.68 0.04 -13.90
N LEU A 328 4.72 0.63 -14.63
CA LEU A 328 4.90 1.94 -15.24
C LEU A 328 5.18 3.02 -14.17
N ASN A 329 4.44 3.01 -13.07
CA ASN A 329 4.58 3.98 -11.99
C ASN A 329 5.88 3.78 -11.21
N TYR A 330 6.27 2.53 -10.95
CA TYR A 330 7.54 2.17 -10.35
C TYR A 330 8.72 2.66 -11.21
N LEU A 331 8.73 2.27 -12.48
CA LEU A 331 9.75 2.66 -13.45
C LEU A 331 9.85 4.19 -13.59
N TRP A 332 8.71 4.89 -13.55
CA TRP A 332 8.70 6.34 -13.61
C TRP A 332 9.35 7.01 -12.39
N LYS A 333 9.15 6.47 -11.18
CA LYS A 333 9.85 6.92 -9.96
C LYS A 333 11.35 6.73 -10.12
N TYR A 334 11.77 5.54 -10.54
CA TYR A 334 13.18 5.24 -10.78
C TYR A 334 13.82 6.20 -11.80
N LEU A 335 13.21 6.38 -12.97
CA LEU A 335 13.75 7.25 -14.02
C LEU A 335 13.91 8.70 -13.57
N LYS A 336 13.00 9.22 -12.73
CA LYS A 336 13.13 10.58 -12.16
C LYS A 336 14.40 10.76 -11.33
N GLU A 337 14.89 9.70 -10.71
CA GLU A 337 16.04 9.73 -9.83
C GLU A 337 17.34 9.40 -10.56
N THR A 338 17.27 8.63 -11.66
CA THR A 338 18.44 8.07 -12.33
C THR A 338 18.84 8.76 -13.63
N VAL A 339 17.88 9.29 -14.41
CA VAL A 339 18.21 9.95 -15.68
C VAL A 339 18.55 11.44 -15.48
N ASP A 340 19.28 12.02 -16.42
CA ASP A 340 19.61 13.44 -16.36
C ASP A 340 18.38 14.34 -16.60
N GLU A 341 18.46 15.58 -16.11
CA GLU A 341 17.35 16.55 -16.15
C GLU A 341 16.82 16.78 -17.58
N GLN A 342 17.69 16.81 -18.59
CA GLN A 342 17.26 17.05 -19.97
C GLN A 342 16.47 15.86 -20.51
N THR A 343 16.93 14.64 -20.24
CA THR A 343 16.23 13.40 -20.58
C THR A 343 14.88 13.32 -19.85
N MET A 344 14.84 13.64 -18.56
CA MET A 344 13.60 13.60 -17.78
C MET A 344 12.56 14.62 -18.28
N GLN A 345 12.98 15.83 -18.67
CA GLN A 345 12.07 16.83 -19.25
C GLN A 345 11.46 16.37 -20.59
N LYS A 346 12.25 15.66 -21.41
CA LYS A 346 11.76 15.05 -22.65
C LYS A 346 10.73 13.95 -22.33
N LEU A 347 11.07 13.04 -21.42
CA LEU A 347 10.17 11.96 -21.00
C LEU A 347 8.85 12.50 -20.42
N LEU A 348 8.89 13.58 -19.64
CA LEU A 348 7.71 14.24 -19.09
C LEU A 348 6.75 14.72 -20.17
N LEU A 349 7.25 15.27 -21.28
CA LEU A 349 6.41 15.70 -22.39
C LEU A 349 5.78 14.50 -23.10
N GLU A 350 6.59 13.50 -23.43
CA GLU A 350 6.12 12.27 -24.10
C GLU A 350 5.08 11.53 -23.25
N GLN A 351 5.29 11.46 -21.93
CA GLN A 351 4.35 10.81 -21.01
C GLN A 351 2.99 11.53 -20.99
N ARG A 352 2.98 12.87 -20.99
CA ARG A 352 1.71 13.65 -21.03
C ARG A 352 0.96 13.43 -22.33
N GLU A 353 1.66 13.46 -23.47
CA GLU A 353 1.05 13.18 -24.77
C GLU A 353 0.52 11.75 -24.86
N TRP A 354 1.25 10.79 -24.29
CA TRP A 354 0.83 9.39 -24.20
C TRP A 354 -0.44 9.23 -23.35
N ILE A 355 -0.50 9.84 -22.16
CA ILE A 355 -1.68 9.81 -21.27
C ILE A 355 -2.89 10.38 -22.00
N GLU A 356 -2.77 11.57 -22.61
CA GLU A 356 -3.88 12.22 -23.31
C GLU A 356 -4.44 11.32 -24.43
N LYS A 357 -3.56 10.67 -25.20
CA LYS A 357 -3.96 9.75 -26.26
C LYS A 357 -4.60 8.46 -25.74
N LYS A 358 -4.07 7.88 -24.65
CA LYS A 358 -4.63 6.72 -23.95
C LYS A 358 -6.07 7.03 -23.51
N GLU A 359 -6.28 8.14 -22.81
CA GLU A 359 -7.59 8.58 -22.31
C GLU A 359 -8.61 8.84 -23.42
N GLN A 360 -8.23 9.57 -24.49
CA GLN A 360 -9.12 9.82 -25.63
C GLN A 360 -9.59 8.51 -26.29
N THR A 361 -8.71 7.50 -26.34
CA THR A 361 -9.04 6.20 -26.93
C THR A 361 -9.95 5.39 -26.01
N ILE A 362 -9.67 5.35 -24.70
CA ILE A 362 -10.53 4.71 -23.69
C ILE A 362 -11.94 5.29 -23.74
N GLN A 363 -12.06 6.62 -23.75
CA GLN A 363 -13.35 7.30 -23.85
C GLN A 363 -14.11 6.91 -25.12
N THR A 364 -13.41 6.71 -26.23
CA THR A 364 -14.01 6.28 -27.50
C THR A 364 -14.48 4.82 -27.42
N LEU A 365 -13.69 3.93 -26.82
CA LEU A 365 -14.03 2.51 -26.64
C LEU A 365 -15.25 2.35 -25.72
N GLN A 366 -15.26 3.04 -24.58
CA GLN A 366 -16.39 3.05 -23.64
C GLN A 366 -17.71 3.45 -24.32
N ASN A 367 -17.66 4.42 -25.24
CA ASN A 367 -18.84 4.90 -25.96
C ASN A 367 -19.37 3.92 -27.02
N ASN A 368 -18.53 3.01 -27.55
CA ASN A 368 -18.89 2.14 -28.66
C ASN A 368 -19.20 0.70 -28.22
N ASP A 369 -18.38 0.12 -27.34
CA ASP A 369 -18.36 -1.32 -27.08
C ASP A 369 -18.56 -1.71 -25.59
N GLY A 370 -18.64 -0.73 -24.69
CA GLY A 370 -18.79 -0.94 -23.23
C GLY A 370 -17.45 -1.18 -22.50
N GLU A 371 -17.50 -1.29 -21.18
CA GLU A 371 -16.32 -1.35 -20.28
C GLU A 371 -15.41 -2.57 -20.54
N SER A 372 -15.98 -3.71 -20.96
CA SER A 372 -15.25 -4.99 -21.12
C SER A 372 -14.09 -4.97 -22.15
N LEU A 373 -14.10 -4.07 -23.15
CA LEU A 373 -12.97 -3.94 -24.09
C LEU A 373 -11.90 -2.92 -23.65
N THR A 374 -12.12 -2.23 -22.53
CA THR A 374 -11.24 -1.14 -22.10
C THR A 374 -9.98 -1.66 -21.43
N TYR A 375 -10.07 -2.63 -20.53
CA TYR A 375 -8.92 -3.17 -19.80
C TYR A 375 -7.89 -3.88 -20.69
N PRO A 376 -8.26 -4.72 -21.66
CA PRO A 376 -7.27 -5.29 -22.60
C PRO A 376 -6.48 -4.22 -23.35
N TYR A 377 -7.15 -3.16 -23.80
CA TYR A 377 -6.49 -2.04 -24.47
C TYR A 377 -5.57 -1.26 -23.53
N GLN A 378 -6.03 -0.99 -22.30
CA GLN A 378 -5.26 -0.30 -21.27
C GLN A 378 -4.00 -1.09 -20.90
N ALA A 379 -4.10 -2.40 -20.69
CA ALA A 379 -2.97 -3.29 -20.47
C ALA A 379 -1.97 -3.21 -21.64
N GLU A 380 -2.44 -3.40 -22.88
CA GLU A 380 -1.56 -3.41 -24.06
C GLU A 380 -0.79 -2.10 -24.24
N ILE A 381 -1.46 -0.95 -24.11
CA ILE A 381 -0.83 0.34 -24.33
C ILE A 381 0.12 0.72 -23.18
N THR A 382 -0.19 0.31 -21.96
CA THR A 382 0.62 0.53 -20.76
C THR A 382 1.86 -0.36 -20.79
N ARG A 383 1.71 -1.65 -21.13
CA ARG A 383 2.82 -2.57 -21.41
C ARG A 383 3.80 -1.97 -22.41
N LYS A 384 3.32 -1.53 -23.58
CA LYS A 384 4.20 -0.91 -24.59
C LYS A 384 4.99 0.28 -24.05
N ARG A 385 4.34 1.10 -23.21
CA ARG A 385 4.99 2.26 -22.61
C ARG A 385 6.07 1.85 -21.60
N VAL A 386 5.83 0.81 -20.80
CA VAL A 386 6.86 0.23 -19.92
C VAL A 386 8.08 -0.19 -20.74
N TYR A 387 7.89 -0.99 -21.81
CA TYR A 387 9.01 -1.41 -22.67
C TYR A 387 9.81 -0.21 -23.24
N GLU A 388 9.11 0.85 -23.69
CA GLU A 388 9.78 2.08 -24.17
C GLU A 388 10.61 2.77 -23.07
N LEU A 389 10.11 2.79 -21.84
CA LEU A 389 10.80 3.43 -20.72
C LEU A 389 11.97 2.58 -20.21
N THR A 390 11.87 1.24 -20.27
CA THR A 390 12.95 0.33 -19.87
C THR A 390 14.21 0.52 -20.73
N GLU A 391 14.08 1.00 -21.97
CA GLU A 391 15.23 1.35 -22.82
C GLU A 391 16.16 2.40 -22.19
N TYR A 392 15.65 3.24 -21.27
CA TYR A 392 16.42 4.27 -20.57
C TYR A 392 17.17 3.74 -19.34
N ILE A 393 16.94 2.49 -18.93
CA ILE A 393 17.66 1.83 -17.82
C ILE A 393 18.84 1.00 -18.32
N GLN A 394 18.83 0.60 -19.60
CA GLN A 394 19.82 -0.30 -20.18
C GLN A 394 21.08 0.42 -20.73
N GLU A 395 21.21 1.73 -20.51
CA GLU A 395 22.39 2.57 -20.84
C GLU A 395 23.12 3.04 -19.57
#